data_AF-A0A242BLH9-F1
#
_entry.id   AF-A0A242BLH9-F1
#
_cell.length_a   1.000
_cell.length_b   1.000
_cell.length_c   1.000
_cell.angle_alpha   90.00
_cell.angle_beta   90.00
_cell.angle_gamma   90.00
#
_symmetry.space_group_name_H-M   'P 1'
#
loop_
_entity.id
_entity.type
_entity.pdbx_description
1 polymer ?
#
loop_
_entity_poly.entity_id
_entity_poly.type
_entity_poly.pdbx_seq_one_letter_code
_entity_poly.pdbx_strand_id
1 'polypeptide(L)'
;MNEIMELLKNQLSKMVNDGSWKFGAIGGGISFVFPDWITSKKLGIEHGVVIGILLAVFIMEWAIGSRLAKLSTNTRKSSTALIDSAIRDFVILIICMVAYGFDYLLGTGSIIFCLFTFAFIYHNFYSLMANIAVLGWEDKFPMWLIKWLEDEIEVKKEKYFPTNHSKGDDEK
;
A
#
# COMPACT_ATOMS: atom_id res chain seq x y z
N MET A 1 -5.21 -22.68 -35.67
CA MET A 1 -4.42 -21.45 -35.90
C MET A 1 -5.27 -20.23 -36.19
N ASN A 2 -6.37 -20.32 -36.97
CA ASN A 2 -7.20 -19.16 -37.30
C ASN A 2 -7.96 -18.56 -36.12
N GLU A 3 -8.48 -19.37 -35.19
CA GLU A 3 -9.22 -18.86 -34.02
C GLU A 3 -8.35 -18.03 -33.07
N ILE A 4 -7.11 -18.46 -32.80
CA ILE A 4 -6.18 -17.72 -31.93
C ILE A 4 -5.82 -16.37 -32.55
N MET A 5 -5.66 -16.33 -33.89
CA MET A 5 -5.34 -15.11 -34.62
C MET A 5 -6.52 -14.12 -34.64
N GLU A 6 -7.76 -14.61 -34.77
CA GLU A 6 -8.96 -13.77 -34.68
C GLU A 6 -9.20 -13.25 -33.26
N LEU A 7 -8.96 -14.07 -32.23
CA LEU A 7 -9.03 -13.63 -30.85
C LEU A 7 -7.99 -12.53 -30.58
N LEU A 8 -6.74 -12.69 -31.05
CA LEU A 8 -5.70 -11.68 -30.94
C LEU A 8 -6.05 -10.38 -31.66
N LYS A 9 -6.57 -10.46 -32.90
CA LYS A 9 -7.01 -9.28 -33.67
C LYS A 9 -8.18 -8.57 -32.98
N ASN A 10 -9.14 -9.30 -32.43
CA ASN A 10 -10.26 -8.72 -31.70
C ASN A 10 -9.84 -8.07 -30.37
N GLN A 11 -8.84 -8.62 -29.68
CA GLN A 11 -8.26 -7.99 -28.49
C GLN A 11 -7.45 -6.74 -28.86
N LEU A 12 -6.64 -6.79 -29.94
CA LEU A 12 -5.89 -5.63 -30.44
C LEU A 12 -6.79 -4.51 -30.96
N SER A 13 -7.89 -4.83 -31.63
CA SER A 13 -8.87 -3.83 -32.07
C SER A 13 -9.59 -3.17 -30.89
N LYS A 14 -9.86 -3.92 -29.81
CA LYS A 14 -10.41 -3.36 -28.56
C LYS A 14 -9.37 -2.52 -27.80
N MET A 15 -8.09 -2.86 -27.96
CA MET A 15 -6.96 -2.10 -27.41
C MET A 15 -6.87 -0.70 -28.03
N VAL A 16 -7.08 -0.59 -29.34
CA VAL A 16 -7.04 0.69 -30.08
C VAL A 16 -8.24 1.59 -29.75
N ASN A 17 -9.42 1.02 -29.58
CA ASN A 17 -10.64 1.80 -29.41
C ASN A 17 -10.95 2.18 -27.95
N ASP A 18 -10.80 1.25 -27.00
CA ASP A 18 -11.24 1.47 -25.62
C ASP A 18 -10.08 1.60 -24.62
N GLY A 19 -8.85 1.24 -25.02
CA GLY A 19 -7.69 1.20 -24.13
C GLY A 19 -7.86 0.25 -22.94
N SER A 20 -8.84 -0.65 -22.98
CA SER A 20 -9.09 -1.65 -21.93
C SER A 20 -8.20 -2.87 -22.16
N TRP A 21 -7.40 -3.22 -21.15
CA TRP A 21 -6.47 -4.33 -21.20
C TRP A 21 -7.07 -5.53 -20.47
N LYS A 22 -7.57 -6.53 -21.21
CA LYS A 22 -7.94 -7.83 -20.62
C LYS A 22 -6.75 -8.79 -20.71
N PHE A 23 -5.79 -8.65 -19.79
CA PHE A 23 -4.75 -9.67 -19.60
C PHE A 23 -5.31 -10.79 -18.73
N GLY A 24 -5.39 -12.02 -19.25
CA GLY A 24 -5.70 -13.19 -18.42
C GLY A 24 -6.46 -14.34 -19.08
N ALA A 25 -7.06 -14.16 -20.26
CA ALA A 25 -7.83 -15.23 -20.91
C ALA A 25 -7.02 -16.12 -21.86
N ILE A 26 -5.70 -15.92 -21.95
CA ILE A 26 -4.83 -16.72 -22.83
C ILE A 26 -3.77 -17.40 -21.97
N GLY A 27 -4.11 -18.57 -21.40
CA GLY A 27 -3.14 -19.52 -20.86
C GLY A 27 -3.08 -19.65 -19.32
N GLY A 28 -4.09 -20.29 -18.73
CA GLY A 28 -3.87 -21.29 -17.67
C GLY A 28 -3.21 -20.92 -16.33
N GLY A 29 -3.06 -19.65 -15.96
CA GLY A 29 -2.46 -19.27 -14.67
C GLY A 29 -3.15 -18.07 -14.04
N ILE A 30 -3.82 -18.29 -12.90
CA ILE A 30 -4.36 -17.30 -11.94
C ILE A 30 -4.83 -15.99 -12.58
N SER A 31 -6.10 -15.92 -13.01
CA SER A 31 -6.72 -14.65 -13.36
C SER A 31 -6.89 -13.81 -12.09
N PHE A 32 -6.01 -12.82 -11.88
CA PHE A 32 -6.32 -11.70 -10.99
C PHE A 32 -7.43 -10.89 -11.67
N VAL A 33 -8.66 -11.05 -11.18
CA VAL A 33 -9.79 -10.23 -11.62
C VAL A 33 -9.63 -8.86 -10.96
N PHE A 34 -9.06 -7.91 -11.70
CA PHE A 34 -9.06 -6.52 -11.25
C PHE A 34 -10.49 -5.97 -11.36
N PRO A 35 -11.02 -5.33 -10.31
CA PRO A 35 -12.26 -4.57 -10.39
C PRO A 35 -12.27 -3.62 -11.59
N ASP A 36 -13.40 -3.51 -12.28
CA ASP A 36 -13.51 -2.72 -13.52
C ASP A 36 -13.06 -1.25 -13.33
N TRP A 37 -13.31 -0.67 -12.15
CA TRP A 37 -12.92 0.71 -11.81
C TRP A 37 -11.39 0.93 -11.81
N ILE A 38 -10.58 -0.09 -11.49
CA ILE A 38 -9.11 0.00 -11.50
C ILE A 38 -8.56 0.06 -12.93
N THR A 39 -9.22 -0.60 -13.87
CA THR A 39 -8.83 -0.58 -15.29
C THR A 39 -9.49 0.56 -16.07
N SER A 40 -10.44 1.25 -15.46
CA SER A 40 -11.12 2.37 -16.08
C SER A 40 -10.23 3.61 -16.11
N LYS A 41 -10.31 4.39 -17.20
CA LYS A 41 -9.57 5.66 -17.35
C LYS A 41 -10.26 6.87 -16.70
N LYS A 42 -11.39 6.66 -16.01
CA LYS A 42 -12.20 7.74 -15.45
C LYS A 42 -11.96 7.84 -13.95
N LEU A 43 -11.89 9.08 -13.46
CA LEU A 43 -12.03 9.35 -12.03
C LEU A 43 -13.42 8.91 -11.58
N GLY A 44 -13.45 7.86 -10.78
CA GLY A 44 -14.65 7.33 -10.16
C GLY A 44 -14.76 7.75 -8.70
N ILE A 45 -15.89 7.41 -8.09
CA ILE A 45 -16.11 7.60 -6.65
C ILE A 45 -15.12 6.72 -5.87
N GLU A 46 -14.73 5.59 -6.44
CA GLU A 46 -13.82 4.60 -5.90
C GLU A 46 -12.45 5.19 -5.57
N HIS A 47 -11.89 6.03 -6.44
CA HIS A 47 -10.63 6.74 -6.17
C HIS A 47 -10.74 7.66 -4.95
N GLY A 48 -11.88 8.35 -4.85
CA GLY A 48 -12.21 9.18 -3.70
C GLY A 48 -12.33 8.36 -2.42
N VAL A 49 -12.91 7.16 -2.49
CA VAL A 49 -12.98 6.22 -1.35
C VAL A 49 -11.60 5.76 -0.92
N VAL A 50 -10.71 5.39 -1.86
CA VAL A 50 -9.35 4.95 -1.53
C VAL A 50 -8.54 6.09 -0.87
N ILE A 51 -8.62 7.31 -1.38
CA ILE A 51 -8.04 8.49 -0.73
C ILE A 51 -8.70 8.75 0.63
N GLY A 52 -10.02 8.59 0.74
CA GLY A 52 -10.75 8.74 1.99
C GLY A 52 -10.28 7.76 3.07
N ILE A 53 -9.99 6.51 2.69
CA ILE A 53 -9.39 5.51 3.58
C ILE A 53 -8.01 5.96 4.04
N LEU A 54 -7.16 6.43 3.13
CA LEU A 54 -5.83 6.95 3.47
C LEU A 54 -5.91 8.13 4.46
N LEU A 55 -6.80 9.09 4.21
CA LEU A 55 -7.03 10.24 5.10
C LEU A 55 -7.56 9.80 6.48
N ALA A 56 -8.46 8.82 6.53
CA ALA A 56 -8.94 8.27 7.79
C ALA A 56 -7.79 7.64 8.61
N VAL A 57 -6.87 6.93 7.94
CA VAL A 57 -5.67 6.37 8.59
C VAL A 57 -4.79 7.47 9.16
N PHE A 58 -4.54 8.56 8.41
CA PHE A 58 -3.77 9.71 8.93
C PHE A 58 -4.41 10.34 10.18
N ILE A 59 -5.73 10.58 10.14
CA ILE A 59 -6.44 11.17 11.28
C ILE A 59 -6.34 10.26 12.51
N MET A 60 -6.50 8.95 12.34
CA MET A 60 -6.34 7.99 13.43
C MET A 60 -4.91 7.98 13.96
N GLU A 61 -3.90 8.04 13.09
CA GLU A 61 -2.50 8.10 13.49
C GLU A 61 -2.21 9.36 14.30
N TRP A 62 -2.72 10.52 13.88
CA TRP A 62 -2.57 11.76 14.62
C TRP A 62 -3.27 11.70 15.98
N ALA A 63 -4.47 11.11 16.06
CA ALA A 63 -5.20 10.96 17.32
C ALA A 63 -4.46 10.05 18.31
N ILE A 64 -3.99 8.90 17.85
CA ILE A 64 -3.29 7.91 18.67
C ILE A 64 -1.89 8.41 19.04
N GLY A 65 -1.15 8.99 18.09
CA GLY A 65 0.14 9.63 18.32
C GLY A 65 0.05 10.80 19.29
N SER A 66 -0.99 11.63 19.21
CA SER A 66 -1.25 12.70 20.18
C SER A 66 -1.52 12.17 21.59
N ARG A 67 -2.26 11.06 21.70
CA ARG A 67 -2.53 10.42 23.00
C ARG A 67 -1.25 9.84 23.60
N LEU A 68 -0.42 9.19 22.80
CA LEU A 68 0.86 8.65 23.22
C LEU A 68 1.84 9.76 23.65
N ALA A 69 1.88 10.87 22.90
CA ALA A 69 2.70 12.03 23.23
C ALA A 69 2.31 12.69 24.56
N LYS A 70 1.02 12.67 24.93
CA LYS A 70 0.53 13.14 26.25
C LYS A 70 0.88 12.19 27.39
N LEU A 71 0.98 10.89 27.11
CA LEU A 71 1.33 9.87 28.11
C LEU A 71 2.85 9.83 28.36
N SER A 72 3.65 10.18 27.35
CA SER A 72 5.10 10.31 27.44
C SER A 72 5.48 11.49 28.33
N THR A 73 6.30 11.24 29.35
CA THR A 73 6.73 12.19 30.40
C THR A 73 7.55 13.38 29.89
N ASN A 74 7.75 13.50 28.57
CA ASN A 74 8.62 14.47 27.93
C ASN A 74 7.81 15.50 27.10
N THR A 75 7.12 16.40 27.81
CA THR A 75 6.15 17.39 27.33
C THR A 75 6.68 18.40 26.28
N ARG A 76 7.99 18.42 25.97
CA ARG A 76 8.58 19.42 25.06
C ARG A 76 8.52 19.09 23.56
N LYS A 77 8.20 17.86 23.14
CA LYS A 77 8.29 17.43 21.72
C LYS A 77 6.95 17.32 20.97
N SER A 78 5.81 17.52 21.64
CA SER A 78 4.49 17.23 21.06
C SER A 78 4.15 18.06 19.81
N SER A 79 4.49 19.35 19.78
CA SER A 79 4.06 20.23 18.68
C SER A 79 4.84 20.01 17.39
N THR A 80 6.16 19.80 17.48
CA THR A 80 7.00 19.59 16.29
C THR A 80 6.71 18.23 15.64
N ALA A 81 6.43 17.19 16.43
CA ALA A 81 6.13 15.86 15.92
C ALA A 81 4.82 15.80 15.13
N LEU A 82 3.79 16.56 15.54
CA LEU A 82 2.52 16.64 14.82
C LEU A 82 2.67 17.38 13.48
N ILE A 83 3.44 18.46 13.45
CA ILE A 83 3.70 19.22 12.22
C ILE A 83 4.49 18.36 11.22
N ASP A 84 5.52 17.64 11.70
CA ASP A 84 6.33 16.77 10.85
C ASP A 84 5.51 15.62 10.25
N SER A 85 4.62 15.01 11.06
CA SER A 85 3.69 13.98 10.59
C SER A 85 2.73 14.53 9.52
N ALA A 86 2.21 15.75 9.71
CA ALA A 86 1.33 16.37 8.72
C ALA A 86 2.04 16.69 7.39
N ILE A 87 3.31 17.11 7.43
CA ILE A 87 4.11 17.36 6.22
C ILE A 87 4.35 16.05 5.47
N ARG A 88 4.72 14.97 6.17
CA ARG A 88 4.86 13.63 5.58
C ARG A 88 3.58 13.21 4.87
N ASP A 89 2.43 13.37 5.52
CA ASP A 89 1.14 12.95 4.97
C ASP A 89 0.74 13.78 3.75
N PHE A 90 1.05 15.08 3.75
CA PHE A 90 0.88 15.95 2.59
C PHE A 90 1.75 15.52 1.40
N VAL A 91 3.02 15.14 1.64
CA VAL A 91 3.90 14.61 0.60
C VAL A 91 3.34 13.30 0.02
N ILE A 92 2.81 12.41 0.86
CA ILE A 92 2.16 11.17 0.42
C ILE A 92 0.98 11.48 -0.53
N LEU A 93 0.13 12.45 -0.18
CA LEU A 93 -1.00 12.85 -1.04
C LEU A 93 -0.54 13.39 -2.40
N ILE A 94 0.55 14.15 -2.44
CA ILE A 94 1.17 14.60 -3.70
C ILE A 94 1.64 13.40 -4.51
N ILE A 95 2.31 12.42 -3.89
CA ILE A 95 2.76 11.21 -4.59
C ILE A 95 1.57 10.44 -5.18
N CYS A 96 0.46 10.29 -4.43
CA CYS A 96 -0.75 9.66 -4.96
C CYS A 96 -1.34 10.43 -6.15
N MET A 97 -1.33 11.76 -6.11
CA MET A 97 -1.77 12.61 -7.22
C MET A 97 -0.87 12.45 -8.46
N VAL A 98 0.45 12.40 -8.25
CA VAL A 98 1.43 12.16 -9.31
C VAL A 98 1.27 10.76 -9.90
N ALA A 99 1.03 9.73 -9.07
CA ALA A 99 0.75 8.36 -9.50
C ALA A 99 -0.50 8.28 -10.38
N TYR A 100 -1.57 8.98 -10.00
CA TYR A 100 -2.77 9.11 -10.83
C TYR A 100 -2.47 9.85 -12.15
N GLY A 101 -1.62 10.89 -12.11
CA GLY A 101 -1.13 11.57 -13.31
C GLY A 101 -0.39 10.64 -14.26
N PHE A 102 0.47 9.75 -13.74
CA PHE A 102 1.14 8.71 -14.53
C PHE A 102 0.14 7.72 -15.12
N ASP A 103 -0.86 7.29 -14.36
CA ASP A 103 -1.90 6.42 -14.90
C ASP A 103 -2.67 7.06 -16.06
N TYR A 104 -2.96 8.36 -15.95
CA TYR A 104 -3.59 9.12 -17.02
C TYR A 104 -2.70 9.22 -18.27
N LEU A 105 -1.40 9.50 -18.09
CA LEU A 105 -0.44 9.62 -19.19
C LEU A 105 -0.15 8.28 -19.89
N LEU A 106 -0.02 7.20 -19.12
CA LEU A 106 0.30 5.86 -19.63
C LEU A 106 -0.94 5.09 -20.07
N GLY A 107 -2.14 5.59 -19.76
CA GLY A 107 -3.40 4.96 -20.10
C GLY A 107 -3.63 3.63 -19.37
N THR A 108 -2.93 3.40 -18.25
CA THR A 108 -2.98 2.19 -17.42
C THR A 108 -4.23 2.11 -16.55
N GLY A 109 -5.15 3.08 -16.67
CA GLY A 109 -6.38 3.16 -15.91
C GLY A 109 -6.10 3.79 -14.55
N SER A 110 -5.90 2.97 -13.53
CA SER A 110 -5.67 3.41 -12.13
C SER A 110 -4.78 2.45 -11.36
N ILE A 111 -4.00 1.63 -12.06
CA ILE A 111 -3.17 0.58 -11.47
C ILE A 111 -2.03 1.19 -10.65
N ILE A 112 -1.35 2.21 -11.18
CA ILE A 112 -0.20 2.85 -10.52
C ILE A 112 -0.68 3.58 -9.27
N PHE A 113 -1.76 4.36 -9.38
CA PHE A 113 -2.46 5.01 -8.29
C PHE A 113 -2.84 4.00 -7.19
N CYS A 114 -3.49 2.89 -7.54
CA CYS A 114 -3.88 1.88 -6.56
C CYS A 114 -2.66 1.28 -5.87
N LEU A 115 -1.63 0.92 -6.65
CA LEU A 115 -0.41 0.31 -6.10
C LEU A 115 0.26 1.22 -5.08
N PHE A 116 0.49 2.49 -5.41
CA PHE A 116 1.11 3.44 -4.49
C PHE A 116 0.20 3.75 -3.31
N THR A 117 -1.09 4.02 -3.56
CA THR A 117 -2.00 4.43 -2.49
C THR A 117 -2.24 3.31 -1.48
N PHE A 118 -2.42 2.05 -1.93
CA PHE A 118 -2.52 0.91 -1.03
C PHE A 118 -1.22 0.65 -0.27
N ALA A 119 -0.05 0.82 -0.91
CA ALA A 119 1.23 0.71 -0.20
C ALA A 119 1.35 1.75 0.93
N PHE A 120 0.92 2.99 0.69
CA PHE A 120 0.91 4.02 1.72
C PHE A 120 -0.11 3.75 2.82
N ILE A 121 -1.35 3.36 2.47
CA ILE A 121 -2.38 2.96 3.45
C ILE A 121 -1.81 1.89 4.36
N TYR A 122 -1.21 0.87 3.76
CA TYR A 122 -0.63 -0.25 4.48
C TYR A 122 0.49 0.18 5.43
N HIS A 123 1.44 0.99 4.95
CA HIS A 123 2.55 1.45 5.76
C HIS A 123 2.10 2.32 6.96
N ASN A 124 1.15 3.23 6.73
CA ASN A 124 0.62 4.08 7.80
C ASN A 124 -0.26 3.31 8.77
N PHE A 125 -1.00 2.31 8.28
CA PHE A 125 -1.79 1.43 9.13
C PHE A 125 -0.90 0.56 10.02
N TYR A 126 0.26 0.11 9.52
CA TYR A 126 1.25 -0.59 10.33
C TYR A 126 1.78 0.31 11.47
N SER A 127 2.16 1.56 11.16
CA SER A 127 2.56 2.56 12.17
C SER A 127 1.45 2.79 13.22
N LEU A 128 0.20 2.90 12.76
CA LEU A 128 -0.97 3.06 13.62
C LEU A 128 -1.10 1.89 14.61
N MET A 129 -1.00 0.65 14.12
CA MET A 129 -1.14 -0.54 14.98
C MET A 129 0.01 -0.65 15.98
N ALA A 130 1.23 -0.29 15.59
CA ALA A 130 2.36 -0.23 16.52
C ALA A 130 2.10 0.77 17.66
N ASN A 131 1.58 1.96 17.36
CA ASN A 131 1.22 2.95 18.38
C ASN A 131 0.09 2.46 19.31
N ILE A 132 -0.88 1.70 18.78
CA ILE A 132 -1.94 1.06 19.57
C ILE A 132 -1.38 -0.01 20.51
N ALA A 133 -0.44 -0.83 20.03
CA ALA A 133 0.22 -1.84 20.85
C ALA A 133 0.98 -1.20 22.01
N VAL A 134 1.71 -0.11 21.77
CA VAL A 134 2.42 0.64 22.82
C VAL A 134 1.46 1.24 23.87
N LEU A 135 0.24 1.60 23.48
CA LEU A 135 -0.80 2.04 24.42
C LEU A 135 -1.42 0.89 25.24
N GLY A 136 -1.04 -0.36 24.99
CA GLY A 136 -1.56 -1.53 25.67
C GLY A 136 -2.97 -1.93 25.22
N TRP A 137 -3.38 -1.53 24.01
CA TRP A 137 -4.70 -1.84 23.46
C TRP A 137 -4.70 -3.07 22.54
N GLU A 138 -3.67 -3.88 22.62
CA GLU A 138 -3.46 -5.08 21.82
C GLU A 138 -4.58 -6.12 21.93
N ASP A 139 -5.34 -6.14 23.03
CA ASP A 139 -6.49 -7.02 23.25
C ASP A 139 -7.76 -6.56 22.50
N LYS A 140 -7.80 -5.30 22.05
CA LYS A 140 -8.95 -4.72 21.32
C LYS A 140 -8.77 -4.71 19.81
N PHE A 141 -7.57 -4.98 19.31
CA PHE A 141 -7.23 -4.87 17.90
C PHE A 141 -6.58 -6.16 17.39
N PRO A 142 -6.74 -6.51 16.10
CA PRO A 142 -6.22 -7.75 15.52
C PRO A 142 -4.69 -7.69 15.34
N MET A 143 -3.94 -7.66 16.44
CA MET A 143 -2.48 -7.52 16.44
C MET A 143 -1.75 -8.70 15.80
N TRP A 144 -2.43 -9.85 15.69
CA TRP A 144 -1.96 -11.03 14.95
C TRP A 144 -1.59 -10.70 13.50
N LEU A 145 -2.25 -9.72 12.88
CA LEU A 145 -1.99 -9.31 11.50
C LEU A 145 -0.62 -8.64 11.34
N ILE A 146 -0.19 -7.88 12.35
CA ILE A 146 1.11 -7.20 12.38
C ILE A 146 2.24 -8.21 12.58
N LYS A 147 2.06 -9.14 13.53
CA LYS A 147 3.05 -10.20 13.80
C LYS A 147 3.25 -11.11 12.60
N TRP A 148 2.17 -11.55 11.96
CA TRP A 148 2.26 -12.37 10.74
C TRP A 148 3.08 -11.69 9.63
N LEU A 149 2.94 -10.37 9.50
CA LEU A 149 3.69 -9.61 8.53
C LEU A 149 5.18 -9.49 8.89
N GLU A 150 5.49 -9.20 10.15
CA GLU A 150 6.88 -9.15 10.63
C GLU A 150 7.58 -10.48 10.38
N ASP A 151 6.92 -11.59 10.74
CA ASP A 151 7.43 -12.95 10.54
C ASP A 151 7.68 -13.23 9.04
N GLU A 152 6.76 -12.82 8.15
CA GLU A 152 6.91 -13.01 6.70
C GLU A 152 8.05 -12.16 6.10
N ILE A 153 8.27 -10.94 6.60
CA ILE A 153 9.39 -10.09 6.19
C ILE A 153 10.71 -10.66 6.72
N GLU A 154 10.76 -11.13 7.96
CA GLU A 154 11.96 -11.72 8.57
C GLU A 154 12.39 -12.99 7.83
N VAL A 155 11.45 -13.90 7.56
CA VAL A 155 11.68 -15.11 6.76
C VAL A 155 12.16 -14.76 5.34
N LYS A 156 11.58 -13.74 4.70
CA LYS A 156 12.04 -13.29 3.38
C LYS A 156 13.42 -12.65 3.44
N LYS A 157 13.69 -11.84 4.45
CA LYS A 157 14.98 -11.17 4.63
C LYS A 157 16.08 -12.19 4.91
N GLU A 158 15.84 -13.18 5.76
CA GLU A 158 16.80 -14.25 6.05
C GLU A 158 17.04 -15.14 4.82
N LYS A 159 16.00 -15.36 4.01
CA LYS A 159 16.10 -16.12 2.74
C LYS A 159 16.91 -15.40 1.66
N TYR A 160 16.78 -14.08 1.52
CA TYR A 160 17.47 -13.31 0.47
C TYR A 160 18.77 -12.63 0.93
N PHE A 161 18.89 -12.35 2.23
CA PHE A 161 20.02 -11.73 2.90
C PHE A 161 20.29 -12.46 4.22
N PRO A 162 20.75 -13.72 4.20
CA PRO A 162 21.07 -14.44 5.42
C PRO A 162 22.14 -13.64 6.18
N THR A 163 21.77 -13.10 7.33
CA THR A 163 22.75 -12.52 8.25
C THR A 163 23.59 -13.69 8.73
N ASN A 164 24.81 -13.82 8.22
CA ASN A 164 25.80 -14.72 8.78
C ASN A 164 26.11 -14.24 10.21
N HIS A 165 25.32 -14.66 11.18
CA HIS A 165 25.83 -14.87 12.53
C HIS A 165 26.75 -16.10 12.45
N SER A 166 27.92 -15.90 11.84
CA SER A 166 29.06 -16.76 12.12
C SER A 166 29.33 -16.64 13.61
N LYS A 167 28.96 -17.71 14.32
CA LYS A 167 29.45 -18.11 15.62
C LYS A 167 30.83 -17.49 15.90
N GLY A 168 30.84 -16.59 16.87
CA GLY A 168 32.03 -16.25 17.64
C GLY A 168 32.05 -17.06 18.93
N ASP A 169 31.74 -18.35 18.84
CA ASP A 169 32.14 -19.35 19.83
C ASP A 169 33.23 -20.16 19.14
N ASP A 170 34.38 -20.28 19.79
CA ASP A 170 35.63 -20.94 19.35
C ASP A 170 36.74 -19.97 18.88
N GLU A 171 37.40 -19.28 19.82
CA GLU A 171 38.85 -19.46 20.07
C GLU A 171 39.41 -18.56 21.20
N LYS A 172 39.95 -19.25 22.22
CA LYS A 172 40.89 -18.86 23.30
C LYS A 172 40.33 -18.34 24.62
#